data_AF-A0A9Q0UPS0-F1
#
_entry.id   AF-A0A9Q0UPS0-F1
#
_cell.length_a   1.000
_cell.length_b   1.000
_cell.length_c   1.000
_cell.angle_alpha   90.00
_cell.angle_beta   90.00
_cell.angle_gamma   90.00
#
_symmetry.space_group_name_H-M   'P 1'
#
loop_
_entity.id
_entity.type
_entity.pdbx_description
1 polymer ?
#
loop_
_entity_poly.entity_id
_entity_poly.type
_entity_poly.pdbx_seq_one_letter_code
_entity_poly.pdbx_strand_id
1 'polypeptide(L)'
;MRVVVEILTGTLFYIQVGNDATVADLKKEIEAQQKLPRDRLILFLSNKRRHLINEEGDGATLVDCGVQDGSHIYLFFGPVDHHDESTDDHLVFTWPHSFLEQA
;
A
#
# COMPACT_ATOMS: atom_id res chain seq x y z
N MET A 1 -15.47 0.58 -6.38
CA MET A 1 -14.48 1.36 -7.17
C MET A 1 -13.39 0.47 -7.74
N ARG A 2 -12.80 0.84 -8.87
CA ARG A 2 -11.68 0.15 -9.52
C ARG A 2 -10.39 0.98 -9.34
N VAL A 3 -9.34 0.38 -8.78
CA VAL A 3 -8.05 1.05 -8.57
C VAL A 3 -6.96 0.39 -9.41
N VAL A 4 -5.93 1.15 -9.72
CA VAL A 4 -4.72 0.68 -10.40
C VAL A 4 -3.66 0.44 -9.35
N VAL A 5 -3.08 -0.76 -9.35
CA VAL A 5 -1.97 -1.11 -8.47
C VAL A 5 -0.72 -1.35 -9.31
N GLU A 6 0.37 -0.66 -8.98
CA GLU A 6 1.68 -0.80 -9.61
C GLU A 6 2.67 -1.42 -8.62
N ILE A 7 3.30 -2.53 -9.02
CA ILE A 7 4.46 -3.07 -8.29
C ILE A 7 5.76 -2.47 -8.82
N LEU A 8 6.79 -2.42 -7.97
CA LEU A 8 8.10 -1.83 -8.29
C LEU A 8 8.76 -2.34 -9.58
N THR A 9 8.40 -3.54 -10.05
CA THR A 9 8.88 -4.09 -11.33
C THR A 9 8.19 -3.44 -12.54
N GLY A 10 7.33 -2.44 -12.33
CA GLY A 10 6.56 -1.74 -13.37
C GLY A 10 5.33 -2.51 -13.86
N THR A 11 4.93 -3.58 -13.17
CA THR A 11 3.72 -4.32 -13.53
C THR A 11 2.49 -3.64 -12.95
N LEU A 12 1.52 -3.35 -13.82
CA LEU A 12 0.26 -2.72 -13.47
C LEU A 12 -0.88 -3.73 -13.53
N PHE A 13 -1.74 -3.73 -12.52
CA PHE A 13 -2.97 -4.51 -12.52
C PHE A 13 -4.11 -3.74 -11.87
N TYR A 14 -5.33 -4.19 -12.16
CA TYR A 14 -6.54 -3.56 -11.64
C TYR A 14 -7.13 -4.40 -10.53
N ILE A 15 -7.55 -3.73 -9.45
CA ILE A 15 -8.28 -4.33 -8.35
C ILE A 15 -9.66 -3.70 -8.28
N GLN A 16 -10.69 -4.53 -8.21
CA GLN A 16 -12.07 -4.11 -8.06
C GLN A 16 -12.50 -4.33 -6.62
N VAL A 17 -12.93 -3.26 -5.95
CA VAL A 17 -13.44 -3.31 -4.57
C VAL A 17 -14.80 -2.62 -4.47
N GLY A 18 -15.47 -2.81 -3.33
CA GLY A 18 -16.67 -2.04 -2.96
C GLY A 18 -16.40 -0.53 -2.90
N ASN A 19 -17.46 0.27 -2.83
CA ASN A 19 -17.31 1.73 -2.68
C ASN A 19 -17.01 2.15 -1.24
N ASP A 20 -17.37 1.28 -0.30
CA ASP A 20 -17.20 1.33 1.15
C ASP A 20 -16.07 0.39 1.63
N ALA A 21 -15.27 -0.13 0.70
CA ALA A 21 -14.21 -1.07 1.01
C ALA A 21 -13.12 -0.44 1.89
N THR A 22 -12.51 -1.28 2.72
CA THR A 22 -11.43 -0.91 3.63
C THR A 22 -10.06 -1.20 3.04
N VAL A 23 -9.01 -0.70 3.69
CA VAL A 23 -7.62 -1.06 3.37
C VAL A 23 -7.40 -2.57 3.47
N ALA A 24 -8.02 -3.24 4.45
CA ALA A 24 -7.97 -4.70 4.58
C ALA A 24 -8.59 -5.44 3.39
N ASP A 25 -9.70 -4.92 2.84
CA ASP A 25 -10.35 -5.50 1.67
C ASP A 25 -9.49 -5.36 0.41
N LEU A 26 -8.87 -4.19 0.22
CA LEU A 26 -7.94 -3.97 -0.89
C LEU A 26 -6.74 -4.93 -0.81
N LYS A 27 -6.13 -5.07 0.37
CA LYS A 27 -5.03 -6.01 0.58
C LYS A 27 -5.46 -7.47 0.34
N LYS A 28 -6.69 -7.84 0.72
CA LYS A 28 -7.28 -9.16 0.47
C LYS A 28 -7.43 -9.46 -1.01
N GLU A 29 -7.93 -8.51 -1.79
CA GLU A 29 -8.09 -8.68 -3.23
C GLU A 29 -6.72 -8.80 -3.93
N ILE A 30 -5.73 -8.01 -3.50
CA ILE A 30 -4.35 -8.11 -4.00
C ILE A 30 -3.76 -9.48 -3.70
N GLU A 31 -3.92 -9.97 -2.47
CA GLU A 31 -3.49 -11.31 -2.05
C GLU A 31 -4.16 -12.40 -2.90
N ALA A 32 -5.47 -12.32 -3.12
CA ALA A 32 -6.21 -13.31 -3.91
C ALA A 32 -5.77 -13.32 -5.39
N GLN A 33 -5.55 -12.14 -5.98
CA GLN A 33 -5.22 -12.01 -7.41
C GLN A 33 -3.74 -12.27 -7.71
N GLN A 34 -2.83 -11.75 -6.89
CA GLN A 34 -1.39 -11.83 -7.13
C GLN A 34 -0.69 -12.93 -6.31
N LYS A 35 -1.39 -13.56 -5.37
CA LYS A 35 -0.85 -14.57 -4.44
C LYS A 35 0.32 -14.03 -3.60
N LEU A 36 0.20 -12.77 -3.19
CA LEU A 36 1.20 -12.07 -2.38
C LEU A 36 0.81 -12.09 -0.91
N PRO A 37 1.77 -12.23 0.03
CA PRO A 37 1.50 -12.24 1.46
C PRO A 37 1.01 -10.87 1.92
N ARG A 38 -0.22 -10.83 2.44
CA ARG A 38 -0.90 -9.60 2.89
C ARG A 38 -0.09 -8.78 3.87
N ASP A 39 0.54 -9.44 4.85
CA ASP A 39 1.22 -8.78 5.97
C ASP A 39 2.42 -7.94 5.52
N ARG A 40 2.94 -8.23 4.32
CA ARG A 40 4.09 -7.52 3.74
C ARG A 40 3.67 -6.41 2.78
N LEU A 41 2.38 -6.22 2.50
CA LEU A 41 1.92 -5.24 1.53
C LEU A 41 1.98 -3.82 2.11
N ILE A 42 2.74 -2.95 1.46
CA ILE A 42 2.82 -1.53 1.78
C ILE A 42 2.23 -0.73 0.62
N LEU A 43 1.12 -0.04 0.88
CA LEU A 43 0.32 0.64 -0.12
C LEU A 43 0.50 2.16 -0.03
N PHE A 44 0.85 2.78 -1.15
CA PHE A 44 1.04 4.23 -1.27
C PHE A 44 0.16 4.83 -2.34
N LEU A 45 -0.60 5.87 -2.01
CA LEU A 45 -1.44 6.55 -2.98
C LEU A 45 -0.62 7.55 -3.81
N SER A 46 -0.67 7.44 -5.14
CA SER A 46 0.00 8.33 -6.11
C SER A 46 -0.76 9.66 -6.28
N ASN A 47 -1.04 10.36 -5.17
CA ASN A 47 -1.57 11.71 -5.19
C ASN A 47 -0.46 12.72 -4.86
N LYS A 48 -0.74 14.03 -5.00
CA LYS A 48 0.23 15.11 -4.77
C LYS A 48 0.88 15.11 -3.38
N ARG A 49 0.31 14.39 -2.40
CA ARG A 49 0.83 14.30 -1.04
C ARG A 49 1.43 12.92 -0.69
N ARG A 50 1.50 11.98 -1.65
CA ARG A 50 1.95 10.58 -1.46
C ARG A 50 1.69 10.07 -0.05
N HIS A 51 0.42 9.86 0.23
CA HIS A 51 -0.03 9.45 1.56
C HIS A 51 0.14 7.93 1.71
N LEU A 52 0.72 7.49 2.84
CA LEU A 52 0.87 6.08 3.18
C LEU A 52 -0.49 5.57 3.66
N ILE A 53 -1.14 4.72 2.87
CA ILE A 53 -2.48 4.17 3.19
C ILE A 53 -2.43 3.31 4.46
N ASN A 54 -1.26 2.72 4.76
CA ASN A 54 -1.09 1.90 5.95
C ASN A 54 -1.08 2.68 7.28
N GLU A 55 -0.84 4.00 7.30
CA GLU A 55 -0.82 4.78 8.56
C GLU A 55 -2.20 4.95 9.18
N GLU A 56 -3.26 4.93 8.36
CA GLU A 56 -4.66 5.03 8.80
C GLU A 56 -5.18 3.70 9.41
N GLY A 57 -4.42 2.61 9.24
CA GLY A 57 -4.76 1.28 9.74
C GLY A 57 -5.72 0.48 8.84
N ASP A 58 -5.74 -0.84 9.03
CA ASP A 58 -6.49 -1.77 8.17
C ASP A 58 -8.01 -1.58 8.19
N GLY A 59 -8.55 -0.92 9.23
CA GLY A 59 -9.97 -0.62 9.39
C GLY A 59 -10.43 0.66 8.69
N ALA A 60 -9.52 1.48 8.17
CA ALA A 60 -9.88 2.71 7.47
C ALA A 60 -10.56 2.40 6.13
N THR A 61 -11.55 3.21 5.76
CA THR A 61 -12.14 3.10 4.43
C THR A 61 -11.17 3.67 3.40
N LEU A 62 -11.18 3.10 2.20
CA LEU A 62 -10.33 3.59 1.10
C LEU A 62 -10.63 5.06 0.78
N VAL A 63 -11.89 5.49 0.91
CA VAL A 63 -12.31 6.87 0.69
C VAL A 63 -11.71 7.81 1.73
N ASP A 64 -11.68 7.42 3.00
CA ASP A 64 -11.05 8.21 4.08
C ASP A 64 -9.54 8.38 3.83
N CYS A 65 -8.88 7.34 3.30
CA CYS A 65 -7.48 7.41 2.86
C CYS A 65 -7.27 8.23 1.56
N GLY A 66 -8.33 8.82 1.00
CA GLY A 66 -8.30 9.62 -0.21
C GLY A 66 -8.27 8.83 -1.52
N VAL A 67 -8.52 7.51 -1.48
CA VAL A 67 -8.61 6.65 -2.66
C VAL A 67 -9.96 6.84 -3.33
N GLN A 68 -9.93 6.98 -4.65
CA GLN A 68 -11.10 7.15 -5.51
C GLN A 68 -11.06 6.14 -6.66
N ASP A 69 -12.17 6.04 -7.40
CA ASP A 69 -12.20 5.26 -8.64
C ASP A 69 -11.13 5.77 -9.63
N GLY A 70 -10.36 4.84 -10.20
CA GLY A 70 -9.22 5.14 -11.07
C GLY A 70 -7.95 5.58 -10.33
N SER A 71 -7.93 5.59 -9.00
CA SER A 71 -6.73 5.97 -8.25
C SER A 71 -5.58 5.00 -8.49
N HIS A 72 -4.37 5.56 -8.48
CA HIS A 72 -3.14 4.83 -8.69
C HIS A 72 -2.41 4.60 -7.37
N ILE A 73 -2.14 3.32 -7.05
CA ILE A 73 -1.56 2.88 -5.80
C ILE A 73 -0.26 2.14 -6.10
N TYR A 74 0.83 2.59 -5.50
CA TYR A 74 2.09 1.86 -5.53
C TYR A 74 2.11 0.80 -4.44
N LEU A 75 2.54 -0.41 -4.82
CA LEU A 75 2.70 -1.56 -3.93
C LEU A 75 4.18 -1.84 -3.69
N PHE A 76 4.57 -1.80 -2.43
CA PHE A 76 5.89 -2.15 -1.91
C PHE A 76 5.78 -3.37 -0.98
N PHE A 77 6.93 -4.00 -0.73
CA PHE A 77 7.02 -5.12 0.21
C PHE A 77 7.81 -4.72 1.45
N GLY A 78 7.21 -4.92 2.62
CA GLY A 78 7.91 -4.83 3.89
C GLY A 78 8.93 -5.96 4.07
N PRO A 79 9.94 -5.75 4.94
CA PRO A 79 10.81 -6.83 5.39
C PRO A 79 9.98 -7.97 6.00
N VAL A 80 10.53 -9.18 5.95
CA VAL A 80 9.94 -10.30 6.69
C VAL A 80 10.32 -10.08 8.15
N ASP A 81 9.34 -9.90 9.04
CA ASP A 81 9.59 -9.95 10.48
C ASP A 81 10.08 -11.37 10.79
N HIS A 82 11.41 -11.54 10.80
CA HIS A 82 12.00 -12.63 11.53
C HIS A 82 11.79 -12.29 12.99
N HIS A 83 10.77 -12.90 13.60
CA HIS A 83 10.67 -13.09 15.04
C HIS A 83 11.89 -13.91 15.50
N ASP A 84 13.07 -13.31 15.45
CA ASP A 84 14.19 -13.72 16.27
C ASP A 84 14.50 -12.54 17.18
N GLU A 85 14.49 -12.84 18.45
CA GLU A 85 14.57 -11.94 19.59
C GLU A 85 15.74 -10.95 19.44
N SER A 86 15.45 -9.65 19.27
CA SER A 86 16.12 -8.53 19.95
C SER A 86 16.12 -7.24 19.12
N THR A 87 15.70 -6.17 19.81
CA THR A 87 15.99 -4.75 19.58
C THR A 87 15.18 -4.03 18.51
N ASP A 88 14.19 -3.26 18.97
CA ASP A 88 14.03 -1.82 18.71
C ASP A 88 14.57 -1.27 17.36
N ASP A 89 14.19 -1.88 16.25
CA ASP A 89 14.37 -1.27 14.94
C ASP A 89 13.14 -0.41 14.66
N HIS A 90 13.23 0.84 15.09
CA HIS A 90 12.50 1.93 14.48
C HIS A 90 12.67 1.82 12.96
N LEU A 91 11.66 1.26 12.28
CA LEU A 91 11.60 1.10 10.83
C LEU A 91 11.47 2.47 10.17
N VAL A 92 12.57 3.23 10.19
CA VAL A 92 12.74 4.38 9.31
C VAL A 92 12.88 3.80 7.92
N PHE A 93 11.76 3.71 7.20
CA PHE A 93 11.77 3.72 5.75
C PHE A 93 12.58 4.95 5.34
N THR A 94 13.89 4.78 5.12
CA THR A 94 14.77 5.84 4.63
C THR A 94 14.47 5.96 3.15
N TRP A 95 13.48 6.78 2.83
CA TRP A 95 13.15 7.10 1.45
C TRP A 95 14.43 7.61 0.77
N PRO A 96 14.81 7.09 -0.41
CA PRO A 96 15.85 7.72 -1.19
C PRO A 96 15.41 9.16 -1.49
N HIS A 97 16.28 10.12 -1.17
CA HIS A 97 16.03 11.56 -1.26
C HIS A 97 15.42 12.01 -2.60
N SER A 98 15.71 11.25 -3.67
CA SER A 98 15.15 11.40 -5.02
C SER A 98 13.62 11.39 -5.08
N PHE A 99 12.93 10.73 -4.14
CA PHE A 99 11.47 10.77 -4.09
C PHE A 99 10.97 12.07 -3.44
N LEU A 100 11.67 12.64 -2.46
CA LEU A 100 11.22 13.84 -1.73
C LEU A 100 11.39 15.14 -2.52
N GLU A 101 12.32 15.21 -3.48
CA GLU A 101 12.63 16.44 -4.23
C GLU A 101 11.69 16.79 -5.40
N GLN A 102 10.62 16.02 -5.64
CA GLN A 102 9.61 16.34 -6.67
C GLN A 102 8.25 16.84 -6.11
N ALA A 103 8.20 17.24 -4.84
CA ALA A 103 7.01 17.78 -4.18
C ALA A 103 6.91 19.31 -4.28
#